data_AF-A0AAV3PAU8-F1
#
_entry.id   AF-A0AAV3PAU8-F1
#
_cell.length_a   1.000
_cell.length_b   1.000
_cell.length_c   1.000
_cell.angle_alpha   90.00
_cell.angle_beta   90.00
_cell.angle_gamma   90.00
#
_symmetry.space_group_name_H-M   'P 1'
#
loop_
_entity.id
_entity.type
_entity.pdbx_description
1 polymer ?
#
loop_
_entity_poly.entity_id
_entity_poly.type
_entity_poly.pdbx_seq_one_letter_code
_entity_poly.pdbx_strand_id
1 'polypeptide(L)'
;MTVVKKLRAITTVFVEYNKMLHGEKPDRGRRNEILTINFLKNYIHYAKLRIQADLTDEVLISYRDSSCARTLETIIRLSTAHAKLNPRRQVLISDMEAVLQVLNFAIYHQELNEMEE
;
A
#
# COMPACT_ATOMS: atom_id res chain seq x y z
N MET A 1 62.28 2.84 -4.10
CA MET A 1 62.11 1.90 -2.96
C MET A 1 60.82 2.26 -2.25
N THR A 2 59.95 1.27 -2.13
CA THR A 2 58.53 1.35 -1.80
C THR A 2 58.32 1.77 -0.34
N VAL A 3 57.86 3.00 -0.11
CA VAL A 3 57.37 3.40 1.22
C VAL A 3 55.94 2.88 1.35
N VAL A 4 55.78 1.96 2.30
CA VAL A 4 54.59 1.16 2.60
C VAL A 4 53.34 2.04 2.71
N LYS A 5 52.47 1.91 1.70
CA LYS A 5 51.12 2.46 1.70
C LYS A 5 50.31 1.77 2.80
N LYS A 6 49.81 2.58 3.74
CA LYS A 6 48.42 2.59 4.21
C LYS A 6 47.85 1.24 4.66
N LEU A 7 48.00 0.92 5.94
CA LEU A 7 47.20 -0.10 6.64
C LEU A 7 46.61 0.48 7.93
N ARG A 8 45.58 1.31 7.78
CA ARG A 8 44.46 1.38 8.71
C ARG A 8 43.20 1.38 7.86
N ALA A 9 42.81 0.20 7.42
CA ALA A 9 41.43 -0.04 7.03
C ALA A 9 40.64 0.05 8.34
N ILE A 10 40.09 1.24 8.61
CA ILE A 10 39.05 1.43 9.61
C ILE A 10 37.89 0.60 9.07
N THR A 11 37.71 -0.61 9.57
CA THR A 11 36.47 -1.35 9.36
C THR A 11 35.38 -0.48 9.98
N THR A 12 34.60 0.20 9.13
CA THR A 12 33.41 0.90 9.58
C THR A 12 32.56 -0.12 10.29
N VAL A 13 32.32 0.10 11.59
CA VAL A 13 31.51 -0.77 12.44
C VAL A 13 30.26 -1.16 11.66
N PHE A 14 30.04 -2.46 11.47
CA PHE A 14 28.84 -2.95 10.79
C PHE A 14 27.64 -2.61 11.68
N VAL A 15 26.78 -1.74 11.18
CA VAL A 15 25.49 -1.41 11.79
C VAL A 15 24.42 -2.01 10.90
N GLU A 16 23.51 -2.78 11.52
CA GLU A 16 22.38 -3.37 10.83
C GLU A 16 21.56 -2.28 10.11
N TYR A 17 21.23 -2.53 8.85
CA TYR A 17 20.57 -1.54 7.99
C TYR A 17 19.18 -1.18 8.54
N ASN A 18 19.09 0.00 9.14
CA ASN A 18 17.83 0.62 9.54
C ASN A 18 17.38 1.69 8.53
N LYS A 19 16.24 1.47 7.88
CA LYS A 19 15.66 2.38 6.85
C LYS A 19 15.52 3.84 7.32
N MET A 20 15.37 4.10 8.63
CA MET A 20 15.28 5.48 9.16
C MET A 20 16.64 6.16 9.32
N LEU A 21 17.71 5.40 9.57
CA LEU A 21 19.07 5.91 9.79
C LEU A 21 19.93 5.87 8.51
N HIS A 22 19.65 4.91 7.63
CA HIS A 22 20.43 4.61 6.42
C HIS A 22 19.63 4.82 5.13
N GLY A 23 18.35 5.21 5.24
CA GLY A 23 17.57 5.60 4.07
C GLY A 23 18.14 6.84 3.40
N GLU A 24 17.90 6.96 2.09
CA GLU A 24 18.24 8.17 1.33
C GLU A 24 17.68 9.40 2.05
N LYS A 25 18.54 10.39 2.32
CA LYS A 25 18.09 11.63 2.93
C LYS A 25 16.99 12.17 2.03
N PRO A 26 15.78 12.45 2.56
CA PRO A 26 14.75 13.07 1.75
C PRO A 26 15.35 14.31 1.09
N ASP A 27 15.29 14.37 -0.24
CA ASP A 27 15.64 15.58 -0.96
C ASP A 27 14.88 16.74 -0.30
N ARG A 28 15.47 17.94 -0.20
CA ARG A 28 14.92 19.03 0.66
C ARG A 28 13.50 19.47 0.29
N GLY A 29 12.95 18.96 -0.83
CA GLY A 29 11.55 19.07 -1.24
C GLY A 29 10.66 17.84 -0.99
N ARG A 30 11.19 16.61 -0.97
CA ARG A 30 10.41 15.41 -0.60
C ARG A 30 10.42 15.28 0.92
N ARG A 31 9.61 16.07 1.60
CA ARG A 31 9.23 15.74 2.98
C ARG A 31 8.65 14.34 2.90
N ASN A 32 9.36 13.35 3.45
CA ASN A 32 8.70 12.11 3.85
C ASN A 32 7.54 12.58 4.72
N GLU A 33 6.32 12.56 4.18
CA GLU A 33 5.13 12.86 4.95
C GLU A 33 5.03 11.70 5.93
N ILE A 34 5.71 11.87 7.07
CA ILE A 34 5.68 10.90 8.15
C ILE A 34 4.24 10.95 8.65
N LEU A 35 3.40 10.10 8.07
CA LEU A 35 2.08 9.80 8.58
C LEU A 35 2.31 9.16 9.95
N THR A 36 2.19 9.98 10.99
CA THR A 36 2.32 9.50 12.36
C THR A 36 1.21 8.50 12.65
N ILE A 37 1.51 7.53 13.53
CA ILE A 37 0.51 6.53 13.97
C ILE A 37 -0.76 7.22 14.49
N ASN A 38 -0.62 8.38 15.15
CA ASN A 38 -1.75 9.18 15.61
C ASN A 38 -2.60 9.74 14.46
N PHE A 39 -1.96 10.24 13.39
CA PHE A 39 -2.69 10.67 12.20
C PHE A 39 -3.46 9.51 11.58
N LEU A 40 -2.81 8.35 11.40
CA LEU A 40 -3.44 7.18 10.79
C LEU A 40 -4.66 6.70 11.61
N LYS A 41 -4.56 6.70 12.94
CA LYS A 41 -5.69 6.40 13.84
C LYS A 41 -6.86 7.36 13.62
N ASN A 42 -6.58 8.66 13.57
CA ASN A 42 -7.60 9.68 13.34
C ASN A 42 -8.21 9.56 11.94
N TYR A 43 -7.40 9.24 10.94
CA TYR A 43 -7.85 9.06 9.56
C TYR A 43 -8.76 7.84 9.41
N ILE A 44 -8.38 6.70 9.97
CA ILE A 44 -9.21 5.49 9.97
C ILE A 44 -10.53 5.74 10.72
N HIS A 45 -10.47 6.45 11.85
CA HIS A 45 -11.68 6.82 12.59
C HIS A 45 -12.61 7.72 11.76
N TYR A 46 -12.06 8.75 11.12
CA TYR A 46 -12.79 9.63 10.21
C TYR A 46 -13.44 8.85 9.07
N ALA A 47 -12.68 8.02 8.37
CA ALA A 47 -13.14 7.25 7.23
C ALA A 47 -14.30 6.31 7.59
N LYS A 48 -14.18 5.62 8.74
CA LYS A 48 -15.23 4.71 9.24
C LYS A 48 -16.54 5.43 9.57
N LEU A 49 -16.47 6.64 10.13
CA LEU A 49 -17.64 7.36 10.63
C LEU A 49 -18.33 8.20 9.55
N ARG A 50 -17.55 8.81 8.64
CA ARG A 50 -18.05 9.86 7.74
C ARG A 50 -18.32 9.37 6.32
N ILE A 51 -17.73 8.26 5.90
CA ILE A 51 -17.82 7.79 4.52
C ILE A 51 -18.71 6.55 4.46
N GLN A 52 -19.86 6.73 3.83
CA GLN A 52 -20.69 5.65 3.33
C GLN A 52 -20.42 5.57 1.83
N ALA A 53 -19.88 4.43 1.39
CA ALA A 53 -19.58 4.17 0.00
C ALA A 53 -20.68 3.27 -0.55
N ASP A 54 -21.42 3.78 -1.51
CA ASP A 54 -22.47 3.04 -2.18
C ASP A 54 -21.89 2.28 -3.38
N LEU A 55 -22.41 1.08 -3.61
CA LEU A 55 -21.99 0.24 -4.73
C LEU A 55 -22.79 0.63 -5.98
N THR A 56 -22.11 0.90 -7.08
CA THR A 56 -22.76 1.15 -8.37
C THR A 56 -23.16 -0.18 -9.01
N ASP A 57 -24.35 -0.23 -9.61
CA ASP A 57 -24.90 -1.44 -10.24
C ASP A 57 -23.99 -2.02 -11.33
N GLU A 58 -23.27 -1.16 -12.06
CA GLU A 58 -22.32 -1.55 -13.11
C GLU A 58 -21.19 -2.45 -12.57
N VAL A 59 -20.72 -2.18 -11.35
CA VAL A 59 -19.67 -2.96 -10.69
C VAL A 59 -20.20 -4.30 -10.20
N LEU A 60 -21.47 -4.35 -9.80
CA LEU A 60 -22.09 -5.59 -9.36
C LEU A 60 -22.33 -6.56 -10.54
N ILE A 61 -22.72 -6.03 -11.70
CA ILE A 61 -23.01 -6.82 -12.89
C ILE A 61 -21.74 -7.47 -13.46
N SER A 62 -20.61 -6.74 -13.50
CA SER A 62 -19.36 -7.23 -14.08
C SER A 62 -18.76 -8.44 -13.35
N TYR A 63 -19.00 -8.56 -12.03
CA TYR A 63 -18.43 -9.64 -11.21
C TYR A 63 -19.48 -10.65 -10.70
N ARG A 64 -20.71 -10.57 -11.21
CA ARG A 64 -21.82 -11.46 -10.83
C ARG A 64 -21.51 -12.94 -11.07
N ASP A 65 -20.67 -13.22 -12.07
CA ASP A 65 -20.27 -14.58 -12.45
C ASP A 65 -19.03 -15.09 -11.70
N SER A 66 -18.47 -14.31 -10.76
CA SER A 66 -17.42 -14.83 -9.88
C SER A 66 -18.00 -15.99 -9.08
N SER A 67 -17.48 -17.19 -9.35
CA SER A 67 -18.13 -18.50 -9.19
C SER A 67 -18.46 -18.93 -7.75
N CYS A 68 -18.28 -18.05 -6.75
CA CYS A 68 -18.66 -18.31 -5.38
C CYS A 68 -19.18 -17.04 -4.70
N ALA A 69 -20.40 -17.07 -4.15
CA ALA A 69 -21.01 -15.95 -3.42
C ALA A 69 -20.10 -15.41 -2.28
N ARG A 70 -19.29 -16.29 -1.67
CA ARG A 70 -18.31 -15.92 -0.64
C ARG A 70 -17.18 -15.04 -1.19
N THR A 71 -16.71 -15.32 -2.39
CA THR A 71 -15.67 -14.54 -3.06
C THR A 71 -16.20 -13.15 -3.42
N LEU A 72 -17.42 -13.10 -3.97
CA LEU A 72 -18.11 -11.84 -4.28
C LEU A 72 -18.31 -10.98 -3.02
N GLU A 73 -18.77 -11.57 -1.91
CA GLU A 73 -18.92 -10.88 -0.62
C GLU A 73 -17.59 -10.31 -0.12
N THR A 74 -16.50 -11.07 -0.28
CA THR A 74 -15.16 -10.64 0.13
C THR A 74 -14.67 -9.46 -0.72
N ILE A 75 -14.82 -9.56 -2.05
CA ILE A 75 -14.47 -8.50 -3.00
C ILE A 75 -15.24 -7.22 -2.67
N ILE A 76 -16.57 -7.30 -2.50
CA ILE A 76 -17.41 -6.14 -2.17
C ILE A 76 -16.98 -5.50 -0.83
N ARG A 77 -16.71 -6.31 0.21
CA ARG A 77 -16.23 -5.79 1.51
C ARG A 77 -14.88 -5.09 1.41
N LEU A 78 -13.95 -5.64 0.64
CA LEU A 78 -12.62 -5.06 0.49
C LEU A 78 -12.65 -3.77 -0.33
N SER A 79 -13.40 -3.74 -1.44
CA SER A 79 -13.48 -2.54 -2.27
C SER A 79 -14.29 -1.42 -1.62
N THR A 80 -15.33 -1.74 -0.85
CA THR A 80 -16.00 -0.74 -0.01
C THR A 80 -15.08 -0.19 1.09
N ALA A 81 -14.16 -1.00 1.63
CA ALA A 81 -13.12 -0.51 2.54
C ALA A 81 -12.09 0.37 1.81
N HIS A 82 -11.70 0.00 0.60
CA HIS A 82 -10.78 0.79 -0.24
C HIS A 82 -11.37 2.17 -0.58
N ALA A 83 -12.64 2.23 -1.00
CA ALA A 83 -13.36 3.47 -1.26
C ALA A 83 -13.59 4.32 0.01
N LYS A 84 -13.59 3.72 1.21
CA LYS A 84 -13.60 4.49 2.47
C LYS A 84 -12.24 5.11 2.78
N LEU A 85 -11.16 4.44 2.45
CA LEU A 85 -9.79 4.94 2.64
C LEU A 85 -9.41 6.00 1.62
N ASN A 86 -10.02 5.99 0.44
CA ASN A 86 -9.87 7.03 -0.56
C ASN A 86 -11.16 7.84 -0.59
N PRO A 87 -11.26 9.02 0.04
CA PRO A 87 -12.49 9.63 0.58
C PRO A 87 -13.60 9.91 -0.46
N ARG A 88 -14.19 8.84 -0.98
CA ARG A 88 -15.13 8.78 -2.10
C ARG A 88 -16.42 8.16 -1.58
N ARG A 89 -17.55 8.61 -2.12
CA ARG A 89 -18.88 8.10 -1.75
C ARG A 89 -19.39 6.98 -2.66
N GLN A 90 -18.62 6.62 -3.68
CA GLN A 90 -18.98 5.61 -4.66
C GLN A 90 -17.81 4.66 -4.85
N VAL A 91 -18.12 3.37 -4.98
CA VAL A 91 -17.14 2.34 -5.31
C VAL A 91 -16.95 2.32 -6.83
N LEU A 92 -15.71 2.50 -7.27
CA LEU A 92 -15.34 2.47 -8.69
C LEU A 92 -14.78 1.11 -9.10
N ILE A 93 -14.66 0.90 -10.41
CA ILE A 93 -14.03 -0.29 -10.99
C ILE A 93 -12.55 -0.39 -10.56
N SER A 94 -11.85 0.74 -10.47
CA SER A 94 -10.46 0.77 -10.00
C SER A 94 -10.27 0.27 -8.56
N ASP A 95 -11.29 0.44 -7.70
CA ASP A 95 -11.27 -0.11 -6.34
C ASP A 95 -11.40 -1.65 -6.34
N MET A 96 -12.02 -2.23 -7.37
CA MET A 96 -12.11 -3.68 -7.56
C MET A 96 -10.83 -4.26 -8.15
N GLU A 97 -10.23 -3.58 -9.13
CA GLU A 97 -8.97 -3.99 -9.75
C GLU A 97 -7.84 -4.08 -8.70
N ALA A 98 -7.69 -3.06 -7.86
CA ALA A 98 -6.72 -3.07 -6.76
C ALA A 98 -6.97 -4.23 -5.77
N VAL A 99 -8.24 -4.51 -5.47
CA VAL A 99 -8.61 -5.62 -4.57
C VAL A 99 -8.33 -6.97 -5.21
N LEU A 100 -8.58 -7.13 -6.50
CA LEU A 100 -8.26 -8.35 -7.25
C LEU A 100 -6.76 -8.60 -7.31
N GLN A 101 -5.94 -7.56 -7.50
CA GLN A 101 -4.48 -7.66 -7.42
C GLN A 101 -4.03 -8.19 -6.06
N VAL A 102 -4.56 -7.63 -4.96
CA VAL A 102 -4.25 -8.08 -3.59
C VAL A 102 -4.73 -9.52 -3.36
N LEU A 103 -5.92 -9.86 -3.84
CA LEU A 103 -6.50 -11.20 -3.65
C LEU A 103 -5.73 -12.26 -4.47
N ASN A 104 -5.36 -11.94 -5.70
CA ASN A 104 -4.55 -12.79 -6.56
C ASN A 104 -3.14 -12.98 -5.99
N PHE A 105 -2.53 -11.93 -5.43
CA PHE A 105 -1.29 -12.04 -4.69
C PHE A 105 -1.46 -12.97 -3.47
N ALA A 106 -2.51 -12.80 -2.67
CA ALA A 106 -2.72 -13.62 -1.47
C ALA A 106 -2.99 -15.10 -1.78
N ILE A 107 -3.74 -15.40 -2.85
CA ILE A 107 -4.12 -16.77 -3.22
C ILE A 107 -3.02 -17.46 -4.05
N TYR A 108 -2.45 -16.75 -5.03
CA TYR A 108 -1.57 -17.34 -6.04
C TYR A 108 -0.11 -16.88 -5.93
N HIS A 109 0.23 -15.97 -5.01
CA HIS A 109 1.56 -15.36 -4.91
C HIS A 109 2.01 -14.68 -6.21
N GLN A 110 1.06 -14.21 -7.01
CA GLN A 110 1.36 -13.49 -8.25
C GLN A 110 1.96 -12.12 -7.92
N GLU A 111 3.16 -11.84 -8.43
CA GLU A 111 3.88 -10.59 -8.14
C GLU A 111 3.04 -9.36 -8.51
N LEU A 112 3.06 -8.34 -7.65
CA LEU A 112 2.45 -7.03 -7.90
C LEU A 112 3.31 -6.27 -8.93
N ASN A 113 3.32 -6.73 -10.17
CA ASN A 113 3.87 -5.96 -11.27
C ASN A 113 2.85 -4.88 -11.65
N GLU A 114 2.93 -3.74 -10.98
CA GLU A 114 2.53 -2.41 -11.45
C GLU A 114 2.79 -1.41 -10.31
N MET A 115 4.06 -1.06 -10.14
CA MET A 115 4.41 0.31 -9.78
C MET A 115 4.57 1.08 -11.11
N GLU A 116 3.46 1.33 -11.82
CA GLU A 116 3.49 2.29 -12.92
C GLU A 116 3.18 3.70 -12.37
N GLU A 117 4.23 4.53 -12.44
CA GLU A 117 4.37 6.00 -12.38
C GLU A 117 3.42 6.86 -11.52
#